data_AF-A0A3S4GMW0-F1
#
_entry.id   AF-A0A3S4GMW0-F1
#
_cell.length_a   1.000
_cell.length_b   1.000
_cell.length_c   1.000
_cell.angle_alpha   90.00
_cell.angle_beta   90.00
_cell.angle_gamma   90.00
#
_symmetry.space_group_name_H-M   'P 1'
#
loop_
_entity.id
_entity.type
_entity.pdbx_description
1 polymer ?
#
loop_
_entity_poly.entity_id
_entity_poly.type
_entity_poly.pdbx_seq_one_letter_code
_entity_poly.pdbx_strand_id
1 'polypeptide(L)'
;MQYLINEGHFSLPGNWQDNTMNILTPVLSDIAGANLVVTREILPEGAEFSDYLAVQKKKFRTELKAMTFTVEESCHVERASGGILGV
;
A
#
# COMPACT_ATOMS: atom_id res chain seq x y z
N MET A 1 -17.90 1.17 10.95
CA MET A 1 -16.81 0.17 10.87
C MET A 1 -15.79 0.48 11.95
N GLN A 2 -15.28 -0.53 12.65
CA GLN A 2 -14.16 -0.31 13.58
C GLN A 2 -12.86 -0.19 12.80
N TYR A 3 -12.17 0.94 12.92
CA TYR A 3 -10.89 1.21 12.26
C TYR A 3 -9.75 1.09 13.27
N LEU A 4 -8.69 0.40 12.88
CA LEU A 4 -7.53 0.10 13.72
C LEU A 4 -6.29 0.82 13.14
N ILE A 5 -5.57 1.50 14.02
CA ILE A 5 -4.25 2.06 13.76
C ILE A 5 -3.27 1.57 14.83
N ASN A 6 -1.99 1.88 14.68
CA ASN A 6 -0.98 1.46 15.64
C ASN A 6 -1.25 2.06 17.04
N GLU A 7 -1.73 3.29 17.10
CA GLU A 7 -1.95 4.06 18.33
C GLU A 7 -3.29 3.73 19.02
N GLY A 8 -4.14 2.90 18.42
CA GLY A 8 -5.44 2.55 18.97
C GLY A 8 -6.51 2.32 17.91
N HIS A 9 -7.74 2.72 18.23
CA HIS A 9 -8.88 2.43 17.37
C HIS A 9 -10.00 3.46 17.49
N PHE A 10 -10.83 3.56 16.46
CA PHE A 10 -12.02 4.40 16.48
C PHE A 10 -13.09 3.89 15.51
N SER A 11 -14.33 4.33 15.70
CA SER A 11 -15.43 3.98 14.80
C SER A 11 -15.55 4.98 13.66
N LEU A 12 -15.50 4.47 12.42
CA LEU A 12 -15.77 5.24 11.20
C LEU A 12 -17.22 5.05 10.72
N PRO A 13 -17.87 6.10 10.18
CA PRO A 13 -19.13 5.97 9.46
C PRO A 13 -19.00 5.04 8.24
N GLY A 14 -20.09 4.38 7.84
CA GLY A 14 -20.07 3.33 6.80
C GLY A 14 -19.83 3.81 5.37
N ASN A 15 -19.81 5.13 5.12
CA ASN A 15 -19.67 5.72 3.79
C ASN A 15 -18.28 6.33 3.54
N TRP A 16 -17.29 6.03 4.39
CA TRP A 16 -15.94 6.55 4.24
C TRP A 16 -15.08 5.61 3.39
N GLN A 17 -14.33 6.19 2.46
CA GLN A 17 -13.31 5.49 1.69
C GLN A 17 -11.95 5.64 2.38
N ASP A 18 -11.28 4.51 2.64
CA ASP A 18 -9.93 4.51 3.21
C ASP A 18 -8.89 4.87 2.13
N ASN A 19 -8.24 6.03 2.30
CA ASN A 19 -7.13 6.50 1.47
C ASN A 19 -5.85 6.70 2.33
N THR A 20 -5.74 5.97 3.44
CA THR A 20 -4.63 6.13 4.40
C THR A 20 -3.29 5.80 3.76
N MET A 21 -2.29 6.63 4.04
CA MET A 21 -0.89 6.38 3.69
C MET A 21 -0.09 6.14 4.97
N ASN A 22 0.52 4.95 5.10
CA ASN A 22 1.53 4.72 6.13
C ASN A 22 2.91 5.04 5.55
N ILE A 23 3.71 5.82 6.26
CA ILE A 23 5.05 6.22 5.82
C ILE A 23 6.05 5.90 6.94
N LEU A 24 7.05 5.08 6.63
CA LEU A 24 8.17 4.79 7.52
C LEU A 24 9.47 5.26 6.86
N THR A 25 10.18 6.16 7.54
CA THR A 25 11.48 6.67 7.12
C THR A 25 12.55 6.15 8.08
N PRO A 26 13.58 5.43 7.60
CA PRO A 26 14.64 4.92 8.44
C PRO A 26 15.55 6.07 8.91
N VAL A 27 15.67 6.24 10.23
CA VAL A 27 16.41 7.35 10.86
C VAL A 27 17.94 7.18 10.78
N LEU A 28 18.42 5.95 10.55
CA LEU A 28 19.85 5.60 10.55
C LEU A 28 20.21 4.67 9.37
N SER A 29 19.55 4.83 8.22
CA SER A 29 19.90 4.06 7.03
C SER A 29 21.12 4.67 6.33
N ASP A 30 22.13 3.84 6.04
CA ASP A 30 23.25 4.20 5.15
C ASP A 30 22.76 4.57 3.73
N ILE A 31 21.54 4.15 3.37
CA ILE A 31 20.87 4.48 2.12
C ILE A 31 19.98 5.70 2.37
N ALA A 32 20.47 6.87 1.99
CA ALA A 32 19.70 8.11 2.01
C ALA A 32 18.51 8.02 1.02
N GLY A 33 17.32 8.43 1.46
CA GLY A 33 16.14 8.58 0.59
C GLY A 33 15.26 7.33 0.42
N ALA A 34 15.58 6.20 1.06
CA ALA A 34 14.69 5.05 1.07
C ALA A 34 13.54 5.25 2.07
N ASN A 35 12.29 5.07 1.62
CA ASN A 35 11.09 5.12 2.47
C ASN A 35 10.22 3.90 2.19
N LEU A 36 9.55 3.37 3.21
CA LEU A 36 8.46 2.40 3.03
C LEU A 36 7.13 3.16 3.08
N VAL A 37 6.38 3.12 1.99
CA VAL A 37 5.06 3.74 1.88
C VAL A 37 4.03 2.67 1.55
N VAL A 38 2.97 2.56 2.37
CA VAL A 38 1.83 1.66 2.14
C VAL A 38 0.59 2.49 1.88
N THR A 39 0.02 2.35 0.68
CA THR A 39 -1.19 3.06 0.23
C THR A 39 -2.35 2.07 0.02
N ARG A 40 -3.57 2.60 -0.11
CA ARG A 40 -4.78 1.82 -0.42
C ARG A 40 -5.34 2.30 -1.74
N GLU A 41 -5.81 1.36 -2.55
CA GLU A 41 -6.53 1.65 -3.79
C GLU A 41 -7.62 0.59 -3.98
N ILE A 42 -8.75 1.01 -4.54
CA ILE A 42 -9.88 0.12 -4.83
C ILE A 42 -9.71 -0.36 -6.27
N LEU A 43 -9.74 -1.68 -6.46
CA LEU A 43 -9.79 -2.25 -7.81
C LEU A 43 -11.14 -1.90 -8.46
N PRO A 44 -11.15 -1.35 -9.69
CA PRO A 44 -12.38 -1.11 -10.42
C PRO A 44 -13.22 -2.38 -10.53
N GLU A 45 -14.54 -2.23 -10.54
CA GLU A 45 -15.46 -3.35 -10.65
C GLU A 45 -15.20 -4.15 -11.94
N GLY A 46 -15.08 -5.47 -11.80
CA GLY A 46 -14.81 -6.37 -12.92
C GLY A 46 -13.37 -6.36 -13.44
N ALA A 47 -12.45 -5.59 -12.85
CA ALA A 47 -11.04 -5.61 -13.21
C ALA A 47 -10.27 -6.69 -12.43
N GLU A 48 -9.43 -7.45 -13.12
CA GLU A 48 -8.45 -8.32 -12.48
C GLU A 48 -7.26 -7.50 -11.99
N PHE A 49 -6.52 -8.05 -11.01
CA PHE A 49 -5.31 -7.38 -10.50
C PHE A 49 -4.26 -7.13 -11.61
N SER A 50 -4.18 -8.04 -12.60
CA SER A 50 -3.30 -7.89 -13.76
C SER A 50 -3.66 -6.68 -14.62
N ASP A 51 -4.95 -6.41 -14.80
CA ASP A 51 -5.45 -5.27 -15.59
C ASP A 51 -5.08 -3.96 -14.90
N TYR A 52 -5.31 -3.91 -13.58
CA TYR A 52 -4.91 -2.79 -12.75
C TYR A 52 -3.40 -2.53 -12.84
N LEU A 53 -2.58 -3.58 -12.71
CA LEU A 53 -1.12 -3.45 -12.77
C LEU A 53 -0.66 -2.92 -14.15
N ALA A 54 -1.28 -3.38 -15.24
CA ALA A 54 -0.98 -2.89 -16.59
C ALA A 54 -1.26 -1.38 -16.72
N VAL A 55 -2.38 -0.90 -16.18
CA VAL A 55 -2.74 0.52 -16.16
C VAL A 55 -1.74 1.34 -15.33
N GLN A 56 -1.38 0.87 -14.13
CA GLN A 56 -0.42 1.59 -13.27
C GLN A 56 0.97 1.65 -13.90
N LYS A 57 1.44 0.56 -14.50
CA LYS A 57 2.73 0.55 -15.23
C LYS A 57 2.73 1.53 -16.39
N LYS A 58 1.62 1.61 -17.16
CA LYS A 58 1.47 2.59 -18.24
C LYS A 58 1.53 4.01 -17.69
N LYS A 59 0.81 4.30 -16.61
CA LYS A 59 0.81 5.60 -15.93
C LYS A 59 2.22 6.02 -15.51
N PHE A 60 2.97 5.13 -14.84
CA PHE A 60 4.35 5.42 -14.42
C PHE A 60 5.27 5.74 -15.60
N ARG A 61 5.16 5.01 -16.72
CA ARG A 61 5.95 5.32 -17.93
C ARG A 61 5.61 6.68 -18.54
N THR A 62 4.36 7.11 -18.44
CA THR A 62 3.90 8.39 -19.00
C THR A 62 4.25 9.58 -18.09
N GLU A 63 4.13 9.40 -16.78
CA GLU A 63 4.23 10.51 -15.82
C GLU A 63 5.64 10.68 -15.23
N LEU A 64 6.43 9.62 -15.15
CA LEU A 64 7.77 9.65 -14.56
C LEU A 64 8.85 9.67 -15.65
N LYS A 65 9.73 10.67 -15.60
CA LYS A 65 10.87 10.79 -16.53
C LYS A 65 11.85 9.64 -16.31
N ALA A 66 12.34 9.05 -17.40
CA ALA A 66 13.34 7.98 -17.40
C ALA A 66 12.94 6.71 -16.60
N MET A 67 11.64 6.46 -16.41
CA MET A 67 11.15 5.27 -15.71
C MET A 67 11.48 3.97 -16.47
N THR A 68 12.11 3.03 -15.78
CA THR A 68 12.45 1.69 -16.30
C THR A 68 12.11 0.63 -15.27
N PHE A 69 11.41 -0.43 -15.68
CA PHE A 69 11.18 -1.61 -14.85
C PHE A 69 12.35 -2.58 -15.05
N THR A 70 13.03 -2.96 -13.97
CA THR A 70 14.23 -3.80 -14.01
C THR A 70 13.94 -5.27 -13.73
N VAL A 71 13.05 -5.54 -12.76
CA VAL A 71 12.68 -6.88 -12.30
C VAL A 71 11.17 -6.90 -12.05
N GLU A 72 10.52 -8.01 -12.41
CA GLU A 72 9.12 -8.27 -12.11
C GLU A 72 8.98 -9.68 -11.54
N GLU A 73 8.46 -9.76 -10.33
CA GLU A 73 8.29 -11.01 -9.59
C GLU A 73 6.91 -11.04 -8.94
N SER A 74 6.32 -12.24 -8.84
CA SER A 74 5.10 -12.45 -8.06
C SER A 74 5.46 -12.55 -6.60
N CYS A 75 4.80 -11.75 -5.75
CA CYS A 75 4.97 -11.82 -4.31
C CYS A 75 3.70 -12.36 -3.65
N HIS A 76 3.88 -13.13 -2.59
CA HIS A 76 2.80 -13.56 -1.71
C HIS A 76 2.94 -12.81 -0.39
N VAL A 77 1.90 -12.07 -0.02
CA VAL A 77 1.83 -11.43 1.30
C VAL A 77 1.02 -12.35 2.20
N GLU A 78 1.71 -13.05 3.09
CA GLU A 78 1.04 -13.91 4.06
C GLU A 78 0.24 -13.07 5.06
N ARG A 79 -0.93 -13.57 5.45
CA ARG A 79 -1.62 -13.04 6.62
C ARG A 79 -0.80 -13.42 7.85
N ALA A 80 -0.30 -12.43 8.58
CA ALA A 80 0.29 -12.69 9.89
C ALA A 80 -0.77 -13.33 10.81
N SER A 81 -0.53 -14.56 11.24
CA SER A 81 -1.29 -15.23 12.28
C SER A 81 -0.83 -14.70 13.65
N GLY A 82 -1.38 -13.56 14.08
CA GLY A 82 -1.01 -12.91 15.34
C GLY A 82 -2.21 -12.25 16.00
N GLY A 83 -2.65 -12.82 17.13
CA GLY A 83 -3.79 -12.38 17.90
C GLY A 83 -3.58 -11.03 18.57
N ILE A 84 -4.68 -10.29 18.71
CA ILE A 84 -4.75 -9.12 19.59
C ILE A 84 -4.72 -9.66 21.02
N LEU A 85 -3.53 -9.79 21.59
CA LEU A 85 -3.36 -9.88 23.04
C LEU A 85 -3.67 -8.51 23.62
N GLY A 86 -4.66 -8.49 24.50
CA GLY A 86 -5.22 -7.28 25.08
C GLY A 86 -4.22 -6.43 25.84
N VAL A 87 -4.50 -5.13 25.82
CA VAL A 87 -4.27 -4.22 26.94
C VAL A 87 -5.50 -3.33 27.04
#